data_AF-E3LG31-F1
#
_entry.id   AF-E3LG31-F1
#
_cell.length_a   1.000
_cell.length_b   1.000
_cell.length_c   1.000
_cell.angle_alpha   90.00
_cell.angle_beta   90.00
_cell.angle_gamma   90.00
#
_symmetry.space_group_name_H-M   'P 1'
#
loop_
_entity.id
_entity.type
_entity.pdbx_description
1 polymer ?
#
loop_
_entity_poly.entity_id
_entity_poly.type
_entity_poly.pdbx_seq_one_letter_code
_entity_poly.pdbx_strand_id
1 'polypeptide(L)'
;MRKQLLLAEIIILIVACTATSNNLLSVEEILQTNQYLLIAQQDGVTYIQRNVTRGICPLFMSKTKKSFHSDFRLVGIHLIRDPLARRPPLLMIIKDGKSHFSLQMLAPNVTEIFQNSGPSVASFYDKSQGFRIEIGHAEKIKTTLFDSTSHMLYIELFVPNKFKMMQYFVQNLFTNDIRLHRVGLYSQDSSSSRYDWEEDHYNKKFYYKEKVDNEIGLFEIPMGALIRTAYEGEAGLKIGSLTWDGTLSGANGGAFYTVNTNRQGNTTTIDSSLVPTSLSAGFRCSVNRTSSEVPLFNKLVIVRNQDYCMLRDGSNYDADECAHEQRKFLGLESEGESIDIVKWLLVTCIIMFMIIILLFVYIYWLRSTFVSDYDRTHPNEYETEASLFVAKQRSFPSVYQDPALLDVSVDRWN
;
A
#
# COMPACT_ATOMS: atom_id res chain seq x y z
N MET A 1 -24.43 -18.10 39.45
CA MET A 1 -24.38 -17.92 37.98
C MET A 1 -24.56 -16.47 37.53
N ARG A 2 -25.53 -15.68 38.04
CA ARG A 2 -25.75 -14.27 37.60
C ARG A 2 -24.54 -13.30 37.72
N LYS A 3 -23.68 -13.49 38.73
CA LYS A 3 -22.47 -12.65 38.94
C LYS A 3 -21.32 -12.95 37.96
N GLN A 4 -21.28 -14.16 37.39
CA GLN A 4 -20.24 -14.53 36.41
C GLN A 4 -20.59 -14.04 34.99
N LEU A 5 -21.88 -13.96 34.65
CA LEU A 5 -22.34 -13.39 33.39
C LEU A 5 -22.05 -11.88 33.28
N LEU A 6 -22.30 -11.14 34.37
CA LEU A 6 -22.05 -9.69 34.47
C LEU A 6 -20.55 -9.35 34.36
N LEU A 7 -19.67 -10.21 34.87
CA LEU A 7 -18.23 -10.03 34.77
C LEU A 7 -17.74 -10.24 33.32
N ALA A 8 -18.29 -11.24 32.63
CA ALA A 8 -17.97 -11.51 31.23
C ALA A 8 -18.44 -10.37 30.31
N GLU A 9 -19.63 -9.82 30.54
CA GLU A 9 -20.14 -8.66 29.79
C GLU A 9 -19.30 -7.39 30.00
N ILE A 10 -18.85 -7.13 31.23
CA ILE A 10 -17.97 -5.99 31.53
C ILE A 10 -16.59 -6.18 30.88
N ILE A 11 -16.04 -7.39 30.88
CA ILE A 11 -14.76 -7.68 30.22
C ILE A 11 -14.88 -7.51 28.70
N ILE A 12 -15.97 -7.99 28.09
CA ILE A 12 -16.23 -7.79 26.65
C ILE A 12 -16.40 -6.32 26.33
N LEU A 13 -17.09 -5.54 27.18
CA LEU A 13 -17.25 -4.10 26.99
C LEU A 13 -15.93 -3.34 27.15
N ILE A 14 -15.07 -3.74 28.08
CA ILE A 14 -13.72 -3.17 28.25
C ILE A 14 -12.83 -3.53 27.07
N VAL A 15 -12.87 -4.77 26.57
CA VAL A 15 -12.12 -5.22 25.38
C VAL A 15 -12.64 -4.53 24.11
N ALA A 16 -13.96 -4.33 23.98
CA ALA A 16 -14.54 -3.58 22.88
C ALA A 16 -14.18 -2.08 22.96
N CYS A 17 -14.22 -1.48 24.15
CA CYS A 17 -13.84 -0.08 24.36
C CYS A 17 -12.33 0.16 24.15
N THR A 18 -11.46 -0.77 24.55
CA THR A 18 -10.01 -0.67 24.30
C THR A 18 -9.64 -0.97 22.85
N ALA A 19 -10.42 -1.79 22.14
CA ALA A 19 -10.27 -1.98 20.70
C ALA A 19 -10.70 -0.73 19.90
N THR A 20 -11.63 0.08 20.41
CA THR A 20 -12.09 1.31 19.73
C THR A 20 -11.28 2.56 20.04
N SER A 21 -10.51 2.60 21.14
CA SER A 21 -9.83 3.83 21.60
C SER A 21 -8.43 4.09 21.03
N ASN A 22 -7.87 3.15 20.26
CA ASN A 22 -6.50 3.24 19.72
C ASN A 22 -6.38 3.24 18.18
N ASN A 23 -7.47 3.49 17.45
CA ASN A 23 -7.46 3.60 15.97
C ASN A 23 -6.83 4.91 15.47
N LEU A 24 -5.63 5.24 15.91
CA LEU A 24 -4.81 6.27 15.28
C LEU A 24 -4.21 5.67 14.02
N LEU A 25 -4.67 6.11 12.84
CA LEU A 25 -4.10 5.68 11.56
C LEU A 25 -2.62 6.08 11.46
N SER A 26 -1.79 5.16 10.95
CA SER A 26 -0.39 5.45 10.63
C SER A 26 -0.23 5.93 9.18
N VAL A 27 0.89 6.57 8.87
CA VAL A 27 1.24 6.91 7.47
C VAL A 27 1.34 5.66 6.62
N GLU A 28 1.87 4.56 7.17
CA GLU A 28 2.02 3.28 6.48
C GLU A 28 0.69 2.66 6.07
N GLU A 29 -0.32 2.75 6.95
CA GLU A 29 -1.68 2.28 6.67
C GLU A 29 -2.33 3.12 5.56
N ILE A 30 -2.13 4.45 5.54
CA ILE A 30 -2.64 5.34 4.49
C ILE A 30 -1.98 5.07 3.14
N LEU A 31 -0.65 4.88 3.13
CA LEU A 31 0.11 4.66 1.91
C LEU A 31 0.11 3.19 1.45
N GLN A 32 -0.34 2.27 2.32
CA GLN A 32 -0.28 0.81 2.13
C GLN A 32 1.15 0.29 1.88
N THR A 33 2.14 0.89 2.54
CA THR A 33 3.54 0.50 2.43
C THR A 33 4.37 1.04 3.61
N ASN A 34 5.38 0.28 4.04
CA ASN A 34 6.44 0.74 4.93
C ASN A 34 7.69 1.26 4.18
N GLN A 35 7.73 1.12 2.85
CA GLN A 35 8.79 1.60 1.97
C GLN A 35 8.43 2.99 1.45
N TYR A 36 8.51 4.02 2.31
CA TYR A 36 8.17 5.38 1.92
C TYR A 36 9.14 6.44 2.46
N LEU A 37 9.22 7.55 1.74
CA LEU A 37 9.95 8.76 2.11
C LEU A 37 9.06 9.98 1.83
N LEU A 38 8.77 10.75 2.87
CA LEU A 38 8.03 12.00 2.79
C LEU A 38 9.01 13.14 2.54
N ILE A 39 8.86 13.83 1.41
CA ILE A 39 9.68 14.98 1.03
C ILE A 39 8.76 16.20 0.94
N ALA A 40 8.78 17.05 1.95
CA ALA A 40 7.98 18.27 1.98
C ALA A 40 8.85 19.50 1.70
N GLN A 41 8.45 20.31 0.73
CA GLN A 41 9.10 21.58 0.42
C GLN A 41 8.27 22.73 0.99
N GLN A 42 8.85 23.50 1.90
CA GLN A 42 8.25 24.67 2.53
C GLN A 42 9.11 25.90 2.30
N ASP A 43 8.72 26.73 1.33
CA ASP A 43 9.61 27.76 0.75
C ASP A 43 11.03 27.19 0.57
N GLY A 44 12.09 27.88 1.01
CA GLY A 44 13.49 27.43 0.87
C GLY A 44 13.92 26.23 1.73
N VAL A 45 13.01 25.57 2.46
CA VAL A 45 13.34 24.45 3.35
C VAL A 45 12.75 23.14 2.82
N THR A 46 13.60 22.12 2.66
CA THR A 46 13.17 20.76 2.35
C THR A 46 13.23 19.91 3.61
N TYR A 47 12.10 19.33 3.99
CA TYR A 47 12.01 18.33 5.06
C TYR A 47 11.91 16.94 4.45
N ILE A 48 12.75 16.02 4.91
CA ILE A 48 12.71 14.63 4.50
C ILE A 48 12.54 13.76 5.73
N GLN A 49 11.50 12.93 5.72
CA GLN A 49 11.14 12.10 6.85
C GLN A 49 10.69 10.71 6.41
N ARG A 50 11.04 9.69 7.20
CA ARG A 50 10.49 8.33 7.11
C ARG A 50 10.17 7.78 8.50
N ASN A 51 9.44 6.66 8.53
CA ASN A 51 9.08 5.95 9.76
C ASN A 51 8.42 6.89 10.79
N VAL A 52 7.34 7.54 10.37
CA VAL A 52 6.54 8.42 11.23
C VAL A 52 5.83 7.57 12.27
N THR A 53 6.10 7.84 13.55
CA THR A 53 5.45 7.15 14.66
C THR A 53 3.93 7.27 14.58
N ARG A 54 3.23 6.15 14.81
CA ARG A 54 1.77 6.09 14.82
C ARG A 54 1.16 7.15 15.74
N GLY A 55 0.15 7.87 15.23
CA GLY A 55 -0.55 8.92 15.97
C GLY A 55 0.22 10.24 16.14
N ILE A 56 1.46 10.34 15.64
CA ILE A 56 2.25 11.57 15.70
C ILE A 56 2.19 12.28 14.34
N CYS A 57 2.00 13.60 14.38
CA CYS A 57 2.08 14.44 13.19
C CYS A 57 3.46 14.33 12.52
N PRO A 58 3.52 14.09 11.20
CA PRO A 58 4.74 14.30 10.44
C PRO A 58 5.33 15.68 10.72
N LEU A 59 6.65 15.77 10.69
CA LEU A 59 7.36 16.96 11.12
C LEU A 59 7.00 18.17 10.26
N PHE A 60 6.84 17.98 8.94
CA PHE A 60 6.46 19.07 8.04
C PHE A 60 5.06 19.63 8.31
N MET A 61 4.16 18.84 8.91
CA MET A 61 2.82 19.30 9.30
C MET A 61 2.82 20.03 10.66
N SER A 62 3.80 19.73 11.53
CA SER A 62 3.87 20.28 12.89
C SER A 62 4.90 21.39 13.05
N LYS A 63 5.98 21.38 12.26
CA LYS A 63 7.01 22.42 12.19
C LYS A 63 6.97 23.06 10.83
N THR A 64 6.33 24.23 10.78
CA THR A 64 6.33 25.09 9.60
C THR A 64 7.41 26.14 9.77
N LYS A 65 8.25 26.31 8.76
CA LYS A 65 9.26 27.36 8.76
C LYS A 65 9.20 28.13 7.46
N LYS A 66 8.84 29.41 7.54
CA LYS A 66 9.03 30.34 6.44
C LYS A 66 10.52 30.60 6.24
N SER A 67 10.98 30.42 5.01
CA SER A 67 12.33 30.82 4.59
C SER A 67 12.20 31.68 3.35
N PHE A 68 12.36 32.99 3.54
CA PHE A 68 12.23 33.95 2.45
C PHE A 68 13.56 34.07 1.70
N HIS A 69 13.52 33.88 0.39
CA HIS A 69 14.59 34.26 -0.51
C HIS A 69 14.18 35.54 -1.26
N SER A 70 15.02 36.56 -1.24
CA SER A 70 14.76 37.83 -1.92
C SER A 70 14.72 37.71 -3.44
N ASP A 71 15.39 36.70 -3.98
CA ASP A 71 15.74 36.63 -5.41
C ASP A 71 14.80 35.73 -6.21
N PHE A 72 14.11 34.81 -5.55
CA PHE A 72 13.20 33.87 -6.19
C PHE A 72 12.08 33.40 -5.26
N ARG A 73 10.99 32.94 -5.87
CA ARG A 73 9.91 32.21 -5.21
C ARG A 73 9.88 30.78 -5.72
N LEU A 74 9.65 29.81 -4.84
CA LEU A 74 9.42 28.44 -5.25
C LEU A 74 7.99 28.28 -5.75
N VAL A 75 7.84 27.65 -6.92
CA VAL A 75 6.54 27.49 -7.61
C VAL A 75 6.27 26.04 -8.02
N GLY A 76 7.26 25.16 -7.89
CA GLY A 76 7.13 23.76 -8.27
C GLY A 76 8.17 22.87 -7.62
N ILE A 77 7.74 21.69 -7.22
CA ILE A 77 8.60 20.55 -6.93
C ILE A 77 7.92 19.31 -7.53
N HIS A 78 8.65 18.54 -8.32
CA HIS A 78 8.12 17.37 -9.02
C HIS A 78 9.03 16.17 -8.85
N LEU A 79 8.46 14.97 -8.78
CA LEU A 79 9.21 13.73 -8.72
C LEU A 79 9.46 13.21 -10.14
N ILE A 80 10.72 13.06 -10.49
CA ILE A 80 11.16 12.53 -11.79
C ILE A 80 11.57 11.07 -11.58
N ARG A 81 10.77 10.16 -12.12
CA ARG A 81 10.97 8.70 -11.97
C ARG A 81 11.51 8.11 -13.26
N ASP A 82 12.39 7.12 -13.17
CA ASP A 82 12.75 6.31 -14.33
C ASP A 82 11.69 5.20 -14.47
N PRO A 83 10.86 5.20 -15.51
CA PRO A 83 9.82 4.18 -15.68
C PRO A 83 10.39 2.77 -15.84
N LEU A 84 11.67 2.65 -16.22
CA LEU A 84 12.37 1.38 -16.33
C LEU A 84 13.09 0.97 -15.05
N ALA A 85 12.97 1.75 -13.97
CA ALA A 85 13.54 1.44 -12.67
C ALA A 85 15.08 1.21 -12.70
N ARG A 86 15.81 1.89 -13.60
CA ARG A 86 17.27 1.73 -13.72
C ARG A 86 18.06 2.80 -12.97
N ARG A 87 17.40 3.91 -12.64
CA ARG A 87 18.03 5.05 -11.96
C ARG A 87 17.16 5.50 -10.80
N PRO A 88 17.78 5.95 -9.70
CA PRO A 88 17.04 6.51 -8.58
C PRO A 88 16.24 7.75 -9.03
N PRO A 89 15.12 8.04 -8.35
CA PRO A 89 14.31 9.21 -8.68
C PRO A 89 15.07 10.51 -8.40
N LEU A 90 14.74 11.55 -9.17
CA LEU A 90 15.24 12.90 -9.00
C LEU A 90 14.10 13.85 -8.60
N LEU A 91 14.44 14.98 -8.00
CA LEU A 91 13.52 16.09 -7.77
C LEU A 91 13.81 17.20 -8.78
N MET A 92 12.74 17.66 -9.43
CA MET A 92 12.76 18.85 -10.27
C MET A 92 12.16 20.00 -9.47
N ILE A 93 12.97 21.01 -9.17
CA ILE A 93 12.55 22.21 -8.44
C ILE A 93 12.46 23.37 -9.42
N ILE A 94 11.36 24.12 -9.36
CA ILE A 94 11.12 25.29 -10.21
C ILE A 94 11.05 26.54 -9.34
N LYS A 95 11.90 27.50 -9.69
CA LYS A 95 12.04 28.79 -9.01
C LYS A 95 11.65 29.91 -9.97
N ASP A 96 10.77 30.77 -9.53
CA ASP A 96 10.26 31.94 -10.23
C ASP A 96 11.03 33.19 -9.77
N GLY A 97 11.89 33.72 -10.63
CA GLY A 97 12.63 34.96 -10.41
C GLY A 97 11.87 36.19 -10.95
N LYS A 98 12.55 37.33 -11.07
CA LYS A 98 11.91 38.57 -11.55
C LYS A 98 11.60 38.58 -13.06
N SER A 99 12.45 37.96 -13.87
CA SER A 99 12.38 37.98 -15.34
C SER A 99 12.71 36.64 -15.98
N HIS A 100 13.04 35.64 -15.16
CA HIS A 100 13.39 34.30 -15.57
C HIS A 100 12.86 33.33 -14.54
N PHE A 101 12.50 32.13 -14.98
CA PHE A 101 12.36 31.01 -14.07
C PHE A 101 13.57 30.10 -14.24
N SER A 102 13.92 29.40 -13.17
CA SER A 102 14.96 28.40 -13.20
C SER A 102 14.43 27.03 -12.83
N LEU A 103 14.94 26.03 -13.55
CA LEU A 103 14.70 24.62 -13.29
C LEU A 103 15.97 24.02 -12.73
N GLN A 104 15.86 23.37 -11.58
CA GLN A 104 16.96 22.69 -10.91
C GLN A 104 16.65 21.21 -10.72
N MET A 105 17.60 20.35 -11.07
CA MET A 105 17.49 18.91 -10.87
C MET A 105 18.40 18.47 -9.73
N LEU A 106 17.84 17.69 -8.81
CA LEU A 106 18.48 17.31 -7.56
C LEU A 106 18.24 15.82 -7.29
N ALA A 107 19.31 15.08 -7.01
CA ALA A 107 19.17 13.78 -6.39
C ALA A 107 18.83 13.97 -4.89
N PRO A 108 17.84 13.26 -4.33
CA PRO A 108 17.63 13.23 -2.89
C PRO A 108 18.82 12.52 -2.24
N ASN A 109 19.89 13.26 -1.90
CA ASN A 109 21.05 12.69 -1.24
C ASN A 109 20.75 12.54 0.26
N VAL A 110 20.15 11.42 0.64
CA VAL A 110 19.59 11.19 1.98
C VAL A 110 20.08 9.89 2.62
N THR A 111 21.31 9.47 2.30
CA THR A 111 21.92 8.24 2.84
C THR A 111 21.89 8.19 4.37
N GLU A 112 22.11 9.33 5.03
CA GLU A 112 22.06 9.46 6.50
C GLU A 112 20.70 9.09 7.10
N ILE A 113 19.59 9.36 6.37
CA ILE A 113 18.24 9.05 6.84
C ILE A 113 18.05 7.54 6.93
N PHE A 114 18.75 6.75 6.13
CA PHE A 114 18.60 5.29 6.09
C PHE A 114 19.41 4.53 7.15
N GLN A 115 20.36 5.18 7.81
CA GLN A 115 21.28 4.51 8.76
C GLN A 115 20.61 4.08 10.08
N ASN A 116 19.55 4.78 10.51
CA ASN A 116 18.88 4.51 11.78
C ASN A 116 17.60 3.68 11.60
N SER A 117 17.35 2.64 12.40
CA SER A 117 16.10 1.85 12.29
C SER A 117 14.84 2.60 12.75
N GLY A 118 14.99 3.70 13.49
CA GLY A 118 13.88 4.50 14.05
C GLY A 118 13.41 5.68 13.19
N PRO A 119 12.54 6.54 13.75
CA PRO A 119 12.11 7.78 13.11
C PRO A 119 13.32 8.63 12.75
N SER A 120 13.42 9.03 11.48
CA SER A 120 14.56 9.79 10.97
C SER A 120 14.06 10.99 10.17
N VAL A 121 14.70 12.12 10.40
CA VAL A 121 14.38 13.41 9.78
C VAL A 121 15.69 14.06 9.35
N ALA A 122 15.76 14.48 8.10
CA ALA A 122 16.72 15.48 7.66
C ALA A 122 15.98 16.75 7.23
N SER A 123 16.63 17.89 7.41
CA SER A 123 16.19 19.15 6.83
C SER A 123 17.38 19.87 6.26
N PHE A 124 17.29 20.31 5.01
CA PHE A 124 18.30 21.18 4.44
C PHE A 124 17.63 22.41 3.84
N TYR A 125 18.40 23.50 3.84
CA TYR A 125 18.07 24.66 3.04
C TYR A 125 18.53 24.39 1.63
N ASP A 126 17.75 24.84 0.67
CA ASP A 126 18.10 24.78 -0.74
C ASP A 126 19.46 25.47 -0.97
N LYS A 127 20.51 24.64 -1.03
CA LYS A 127 21.84 25.04 -1.47
C LYS A 127 21.83 24.84 -2.98
N SER A 128 22.29 25.84 -3.72
CA SER A 128 22.28 25.95 -5.19
C SER A 128 23.08 24.88 -5.96
N GLN A 129 23.33 23.71 -5.37
CA GLN A 129 24.07 22.61 -5.98
C GLN A 129 23.11 21.79 -6.85
N GLY A 130 23.12 22.06 -8.15
CA GLY A 130 22.36 21.29 -9.13
C GLY A 130 22.54 21.88 -10.52
N PHE A 131 22.15 21.11 -11.53
CA PHE A 131 22.08 21.63 -12.89
C PHE A 131 20.93 22.65 -12.98
N ARG A 132 21.19 23.83 -13.56
CA ARG A 132 20.26 24.96 -13.62
C ARG A 132 20.06 25.42 -15.05
N ILE A 133 18.81 25.48 -15.50
CA ILE A 133 18.41 26.15 -16.75
C ILE A 133 17.65 27.40 -16.37
N GLU A 134 17.94 28.52 -17.03
CA GLU A 134 17.17 29.76 -16.90
C GLU A 134 16.40 30.05 -18.18
N ILE A 135 15.12 30.36 -18.04
CA ILE A 135 14.23 30.67 -19.16
C ILE A 135 13.53 31.98 -18.86
N GLY A 136 13.68 32.95 -19.78
CA GLY A 136 13.04 34.25 -19.67
C GLY A 136 11.52 34.15 -19.72
N HIS A 137 10.84 34.93 -18.88
CA HIS A 137 9.38 35.05 -18.90
C HIS A 137 8.97 36.49 -18.55
N ALA A 138 7.79 36.91 -18.98
CA ALA A 138 7.24 38.23 -18.66
C ALA A 138 6.25 38.16 -17.49
N GLU A 139 5.53 37.05 -17.34
CA GLU A 139 4.49 36.87 -16.33
C GLU A 139 4.91 35.91 -15.21
N LYS A 140 4.53 36.22 -13.97
CA LYS A 140 4.79 35.37 -12.80
C LYS A 140 4.17 33.99 -12.99
N ILE A 141 4.83 32.96 -12.47
CA ILE A 141 4.31 31.58 -12.54
C ILE A 141 3.25 31.35 -11.46
N LYS A 142 2.06 30.90 -11.81
CA LYS A 142 1.01 30.55 -10.83
C LYS A 142 1.31 29.19 -10.20
N THR A 143 1.46 28.16 -11.03
CA THR A 143 1.78 26.79 -10.61
C THR A 143 2.46 26.06 -11.76
N THR A 144 2.96 24.87 -11.47
CA THR A 144 3.63 24.00 -12.43
C THR A 144 3.13 22.57 -12.27
N LEU A 145 3.11 21.81 -13.36
CA LEU A 145 2.72 20.41 -13.37
C LEU A 145 3.69 19.61 -14.23
N PHE A 146 4.01 18.38 -13.83
CA PHE A 146 4.89 17.52 -14.61
C PHE A 146 4.22 16.20 -15.00
N ASP A 147 4.15 15.95 -16.30
CA ASP A 147 3.72 14.69 -16.87
C ASP A 147 4.93 13.76 -17.02
N SER A 148 5.02 12.77 -16.13
CA SER A 148 6.10 11.78 -16.15
C SER A 148 5.97 10.75 -17.27
N THR A 149 4.83 10.66 -17.96
CA THR A 149 4.64 9.74 -19.09
C THR A 149 5.15 10.30 -20.40
N SER A 150 4.94 11.61 -20.62
CA SER A 150 5.34 12.31 -21.85
C SER A 150 6.55 13.23 -21.66
N HIS A 151 7.09 13.31 -20.44
CA HIS A 151 8.15 14.24 -20.03
C HIS A 151 7.82 15.70 -20.34
N MET A 152 6.55 16.07 -20.14
CA MET A 152 6.07 17.43 -20.38
C MET A 152 5.98 18.21 -19.08
N LEU A 153 6.62 19.36 -19.05
CA LEU A 153 6.48 20.38 -18.01
C LEU A 153 5.46 21.43 -18.47
N TYR A 154 4.42 21.61 -17.66
CA TYR A 154 3.40 22.63 -17.86
C TYR A 154 3.59 23.74 -16.84
N ILE A 155 3.58 24.99 -17.31
CA ILE A 155 3.76 26.18 -16.48
C ILE A 155 2.53 27.05 -16.67
N GLU A 156 1.66 27.10 -15.65
CA GLU A 156 0.53 28.02 -15.63
C GLU A 156 1.03 29.41 -15.20
N LEU A 157 0.69 30.43 -15.96
CA LEU A 157 1.09 31.81 -15.71
C LEU A 157 -0.02 32.55 -14.95
N PHE A 158 0.37 33.39 -14.01
CA PHE A 158 -0.55 34.26 -13.29
C PHE A 158 -0.96 35.45 -14.18
N VAL A 159 -2.09 35.30 -14.86
CA VAL A 159 -2.72 36.37 -15.64
C VAL A 159 -4.12 36.61 -15.07
N PRO A 160 -4.45 37.83 -14.60
CA PRO A 160 -5.76 38.12 -14.03
C PRO A 160 -6.90 37.77 -15.01
N ASN A 161 -7.89 37.02 -14.53
CA ASN A 161 -9.09 36.60 -15.27
C ASN A 161 -8.86 35.84 -16.58
N LYS A 162 -7.64 35.37 -16.84
CA LYS A 162 -7.28 34.63 -18.06
C LYS A 162 -6.56 33.35 -17.71
N PHE A 163 -6.74 32.33 -18.54
CA PHE A 163 -5.92 31.13 -18.48
C PHE A 163 -4.75 31.28 -19.46
N LYS A 164 -3.53 31.03 -18.99
CA LYS A 164 -2.34 30.98 -19.84
C LYS A 164 -1.39 29.90 -19.35
N MET A 165 -1.01 28.99 -20.23
CA MET A 165 -0.14 27.86 -19.90
C MET A 165 0.93 27.66 -20.98
N MET A 166 2.18 27.52 -20.56
CA MET A 166 3.29 27.13 -21.43
C MET A 166 3.56 25.63 -21.27
N GLN A 167 3.86 24.96 -22.37
CA GLN A 167 4.23 23.55 -22.38
C GLN A 167 5.67 23.40 -22.88
N TYR A 168 6.47 22.65 -22.13
CA TYR A 168 7.86 22.34 -22.44
C TYR A 168 8.07 20.83 -22.42
N PHE A 169 8.75 20.31 -23.44
CA PHE A 169 9.28 18.95 -23.43
C PHE A 169 10.66 18.96 -22.75
N VAL A 170 10.82 18.14 -21.73
CA VAL A 170 12.06 18.03 -20.96
C VAL A 170 12.86 16.83 -21.46
N GLN A 171 13.94 17.12 -22.18
CA GLN A 171 14.84 16.10 -22.72
C GLN A 171 15.95 15.74 -21.75
N ASN A 172 16.41 14.49 -21.85
CA ASN A 172 17.59 13.97 -21.15
C ASN A 172 17.55 14.10 -19.61
N LEU A 173 16.37 13.93 -18.99
CA LEU A 173 16.08 14.10 -17.55
C LEU A 173 17.09 13.50 -16.56
N PHE A 174 17.78 12.43 -16.94
CA PHE A 174 18.75 11.73 -16.09
C PHE A 174 20.21 11.97 -16.52
N THR A 175 20.48 13.03 -17.26
CA THR A 175 21.83 13.39 -17.73
C THR A 175 22.19 14.79 -17.26
N ASN A 176 23.46 15.19 -17.46
CA ASN A 176 23.91 16.55 -17.16
C ASN A 176 23.58 17.57 -18.27
N ASP A 177 23.01 17.13 -19.41
CA ASP A 177 22.63 17.98 -20.55
C ASP A 177 21.11 17.95 -20.76
N ILE A 178 20.38 18.37 -19.72
CA ILE A 178 18.93 18.51 -19.78
C ILE A 178 18.62 19.70 -20.68
N ARG A 179 17.61 19.54 -21.52
CA ARG A 179 17.17 20.59 -22.45
C ARG A 179 15.67 20.76 -22.34
N LEU A 180 15.23 22.02 -22.37
CA LEU A 180 13.81 22.35 -22.41
C LEU A 180 13.47 22.85 -23.81
N HIS A 181 12.55 22.14 -24.47
CA HIS A 181 12.02 22.54 -25.77
C HIS A 181 10.60 23.04 -25.58
N ARG A 182 10.36 24.31 -25.91
CA ARG A 182 9.00 24.85 -25.88
C ARG A 182 8.16 24.17 -26.95
N VAL A 183 7.07 23.54 -26.53
CA VAL A 183 6.14 22.83 -27.41
C VAL A 183 4.98 23.74 -27.78
N GLY A 184 4.42 24.47 -26.81
CA GLY A 184 3.20 25.23 -27.03
C GLY A 184 2.98 26.37 -26.04
N LEU A 185 2.07 27.26 -26.42
CA LEU A 185 1.49 28.29 -25.57
C LEU A 185 -0.03 28.25 -25.75
N TYR A 186 -0.74 28.04 -24.66
CA TYR A 186 -2.19 27.98 -24.62
C TYR A 186 -2.71 29.18 -23.85
N SER A 187 -3.65 29.92 -24.42
CA SER A 187 -4.21 31.12 -23.81
C SER A 187 -5.70 31.24 -24.09
N GLN A 188 -6.47 31.57 -23.06
CA GLN A 188 -7.91 31.80 -23.11
C GLN A 188 -8.28 33.06 -22.31
N ASP A 189 -9.28 33.78 -22.79
CA ASP A 189 -9.76 35.02 -22.16
C ASP A 189 -10.70 34.78 -20.96
N SER A 190 -10.99 33.51 -20.63
CA SER A 190 -11.69 33.08 -19.43
C SER A 190 -10.74 32.38 -18.47
N SER A 191 -10.93 32.59 -17.17
CA SER A 191 -10.28 31.78 -16.13
C SER A 191 -10.88 30.36 -16.12
N SER A 192 -10.03 29.35 -15.92
CA SER A 192 -10.51 27.99 -15.68
C SER A 192 -11.29 27.92 -14.36
N SER A 193 -12.44 27.24 -14.36
CA SER A 193 -13.17 26.85 -13.13
C SER A 193 -12.41 25.82 -12.30
N ARG A 194 -11.36 25.23 -12.88
CA ARG A 194 -10.58 24.12 -12.34
C ARG A 194 -9.32 24.65 -11.67
N TYR A 195 -9.06 24.21 -10.45
CA TYR A 195 -7.98 24.73 -9.61
C TYR A 195 -7.34 23.62 -8.78
N ASP A 196 -6.25 23.96 -8.09
CA ASP A 196 -5.46 23.04 -7.26
C ASP A 196 -5.06 21.76 -8.01
N TRP A 197 -4.50 21.95 -9.21
CA TRP A 197 -3.98 20.84 -9.99
C TRP A 197 -2.78 20.19 -9.31
N GLU A 198 -2.76 18.86 -9.25
CA GLU A 198 -1.63 18.09 -8.73
C GLU A 198 -1.35 16.86 -9.59
N GLU A 199 -0.08 16.46 -9.67
CA GLU A 199 0.35 15.27 -10.39
C GLU A 199 0.57 14.07 -9.48
N ASP A 200 0.15 12.89 -9.93
CA ASP A 200 0.48 11.60 -9.31
C ASP A 200 1.26 10.73 -10.29
N HIS A 201 2.58 10.74 -10.11
CA HIS A 201 3.52 10.01 -10.96
C HIS A 201 3.42 8.49 -10.88
N TYR A 202 2.83 7.94 -9.80
CA TYR A 202 2.68 6.51 -9.64
C TYR A 202 1.42 6.01 -10.34
N ASN A 203 0.32 6.77 -10.21
CA ASN A 203 -0.94 6.46 -10.88
C ASN A 203 -1.03 6.97 -12.32
N LYS A 204 -0.06 7.80 -12.76
CA LYS A 204 -0.01 8.43 -14.08
C LYS A 204 -1.24 9.30 -14.36
N LYS A 205 -1.65 10.06 -13.36
CA LYS A 205 -2.84 10.92 -13.41
C LYS A 205 -2.52 12.34 -12.95
N PHE A 206 -3.34 13.28 -13.41
CA PHE A 206 -3.49 14.57 -12.76
C PHE A 206 -4.82 14.60 -12.00
N TYR A 207 -4.80 15.30 -10.88
CA TYR A 207 -5.97 15.58 -10.06
C TYR A 207 -6.25 17.07 -10.05
N TYR A 208 -7.52 17.45 -9.98
CA TYR A 208 -7.92 18.84 -9.84
C TYR A 208 -9.23 18.96 -9.09
N LYS A 209 -9.50 20.16 -8.59
CA LYS A 209 -10.79 20.50 -7.98
C LYS A 209 -11.64 21.34 -8.91
N GLU A 210 -12.93 21.12 -8.83
CA GLU A 210 -13.93 21.93 -9.52
C GLU A 210 -15.15 22.11 -8.64
N LYS A 211 -15.67 23.34 -8.57
CA LYS A 211 -16.87 23.66 -7.81
C LYS A 211 -18.10 23.37 -8.67
N VAL A 212 -18.87 22.35 -8.30
CA VAL A 212 -20.09 21.91 -9.00
C VAL A 212 -21.22 21.86 -7.99
N ASP A 213 -22.35 22.52 -8.27
CA ASP A 213 -23.56 22.51 -7.43
C ASP A 213 -23.31 22.86 -5.95
N ASN A 214 -22.43 23.83 -5.71
CA ASN A 214 -22.00 24.30 -4.39
C ASN A 214 -21.18 23.28 -3.56
N GLU A 215 -20.78 22.17 -4.15
CA GLU A 215 -19.79 21.23 -3.60
C GLU A 215 -18.43 21.37 -4.32
N ILE A 216 -17.35 21.02 -3.61
CA ILE A 216 -16.01 20.91 -4.20
C ILE A 216 -15.77 19.45 -4.56
N GLY A 217 -15.87 19.15 -5.85
CA GLY A 217 -15.55 17.83 -6.40
C GLY A 217 -14.06 17.67 -6.65
N LEU A 218 -13.53 16.47 -6.40
CA LEU A 218 -12.20 16.05 -6.81
C LEU A 218 -12.31 15.20 -8.07
N PHE A 219 -11.55 15.56 -9.08
CA PHE A 219 -11.57 14.93 -10.39
C PHE A 219 -10.19 14.41 -10.76
N GLU A 220 -10.15 13.39 -11.61
CA GLU A 220 -8.93 12.82 -12.15
C GLU A 220 -8.95 12.78 -13.68
N ILE A 221 -7.77 12.90 -14.27
CA ILE A 221 -7.52 12.68 -15.71
C ILE A 221 -6.21 11.92 -15.89
N PRO A 222 -6.04 11.14 -16.97
CA PRO A 222 -4.75 10.55 -17.29
C PRO A 222 -3.73 11.64 -17.65
N MET A 223 -2.46 11.36 -17.36
CA MET A 223 -1.36 12.12 -17.94
C MET A 223 -1.46 12.13 -19.48
N GLY A 224 -1.05 13.23 -20.12
CA GLY A 224 -1.27 13.50 -21.54
C GLY A 224 -2.64 14.10 -21.89
N ALA A 225 -3.64 14.08 -20.99
CA ALA A 225 -4.93 14.74 -21.24
C ALA A 225 -5.01 16.19 -20.71
N LEU A 226 -3.96 16.68 -20.03
CA LEU A 226 -4.00 17.96 -19.33
C LEU A 226 -4.41 19.14 -20.22
N ILE A 227 -3.89 19.26 -21.44
CA ILE A 227 -4.27 20.37 -22.33
C ILE A 227 -5.74 20.27 -22.74
N ARG A 228 -6.21 19.09 -23.17
CA ARG A 228 -7.62 18.89 -23.54
C ARG A 228 -8.58 19.19 -22.39
N THR A 229 -8.20 18.83 -21.18
CA THR A 229 -8.99 19.16 -19.99
C THR A 229 -8.84 20.64 -19.60
N ALA A 230 -7.65 21.10 -19.23
CA ALA A 230 -7.45 22.44 -18.68
C ALA A 230 -7.75 23.58 -19.68
N TYR A 231 -7.47 23.36 -20.98
CA TYR A 231 -7.69 24.33 -22.04
C TYR A 231 -8.98 24.04 -22.81
N GLU A 232 -9.16 22.87 -23.41
CA GLU A 232 -10.31 22.62 -24.31
C GLU A 232 -11.62 22.38 -23.54
N GLY A 233 -11.55 22.16 -22.23
CA GLY A 233 -12.71 22.05 -21.35
C GLY A 233 -13.26 20.63 -21.21
N GLU A 234 -12.61 19.61 -21.77
CA GLU A 234 -13.02 18.21 -21.60
C GLU A 234 -13.15 17.88 -20.10
N ALA A 235 -14.22 17.21 -19.68
CA ALA A 235 -14.45 16.91 -18.27
C ALA A 235 -13.58 15.72 -17.81
N GLY A 236 -13.01 15.82 -16.60
CA GLY A 236 -12.38 14.68 -15.93
C GLY A 236 -13.39 13.75 -15.26
N LEU A 237 -12.91 12.66 -14.69
CA LEU A 237 -13.72 11.71 -13.93
C LEU A 237 -13.81 12.16 -12.47
N LYS A 238 -15.02 12.39 -11.95
CA LYS A 238 -15.23 12.69 -10.53
C LYS A 238 -14.92 11.45 -9.69
N ILE A 239 -13.98 11.55 -8.76
CA ILE A 239 -13.62 10.46 -7.84
C ILE A 239 -14.21 10.64 -6.44
N GLY A 240 -14.67 11.84 -6.11
CA GLY A 240 -15.40 12.10 -4.87
C GLY A 240 -15.58 13.58 -4.59
N SER A 241 -16.07 13.88 -3.40
CA SER A 241 -16.13 15.24 -2.86
C SER A 241 -15.16 15.31 -1.68
N LEU A 242 -14.32 16.34 -1.64
CA LEU A 242 -13.45 16.56 -0.48
C LEU A 242 -14.29 17.25 0.59
N THR A 243 -14.35 16.66 1.79
CA THR A 243 -15.06 17.25 2.93
C THR A 243 -14.41 18.55 3.43
N TRP A 244 -13.24 18.92 2.88
CA TRP A 244 -12.42 20.05 3.29
C TRP A 244 -12.08 20.93 2.09
N ASP A 245 -12.28 22.25 2.22
CA ASP A 245 -11.90 23.26 1.22
C ASP A 245 -10.39 23.55 1.05
N GLY A 246 -9.50 22.85 1.77
CA GLY A 246 -8.09 23.24 1.87
C GLY A 246 -7.34 22.94 0.58
N THR A 247 -6.36 23.75 0.21
CA THR A 247 -5.56 23.63 -1.02
C THR A 247 -5.01 22.20 -1.17
N LEU A 248 -5.15 21.62 -2.37
CA LEU A 248 -4.48 20.35 -2.68
C LEU A 248 -3.00 20.67 -2.93
N SER A 249 -2.12 20.07 -2.14
CA SER A 249 -0.69 20.38 -2.10
C SER A 249 0.18 19.14 -2.32
N GLY A 250 -0.40 18.10 -2.92
CA GLY A 250 0.27 16.87 -3.31
C GLY A 250 -0.71 15.73 -3.51
N ALA A 251 -0.48 14.92 -4.54
CA ALA A 251 -1.21 13.69 -4.82
C ALA A 251 -0.20 12.62 -5.24
N ASN A 252 0.22 11.74 -4.33
CA ASN A 252 1.34 10.83 -4.63
C ASN A 252 1.07 9.38 -4.22
N GLY A 253 0.91 8.53 -5.24
CA GLY A 253 0.86 7.08 -5.13
C GLY A 253 -0.25 6.53 -4.28
N GLY A 254 -1.38 7.23 -4.18
CA GLY A 254 -2.50 6.72 -3.39
C GLY A 254 -2.86 7.57 -2.17
N ALA A 255 -2.29 8.76 -2.01
CA ALA A 255 -2.68 9.70 -0.96
C ALA A 255 -2.70 11.16 -1.45
N PHE A 256 -3.60 11.94 -0.87
CA PHE A 256 -3.79 13.37 -1.08
C PHE A 256 -3.34 14.14 0.16
N TYR A 257 -2.49 15.13 -0.05
CA TYR A 257 -2.08 16.08 0.97
C TYR A 257 -2.83 17.40 0.76
N THR A 258 -3.56 17.84 1.79
CA THR A 258 -4.28 19.11 1.75
C THR A 258 -3.85 20.03 2.86
N VAL A 259 -3.86 21.33 2.59
CA VAL A 259 -3.49 22.37 3.55
C VAL A 259 -4.57 23.45 3.55
N ASN A 260 -5.16 23.73 4.70
CA ASN A 260 -5.99 24.91 4.92
C ASN A 260 -5.29 25.84 5.90
N THR A 261 -5.36 27.13 5.62
CA THR A 261 -4.74 28.18 6.40
C THR A 261 -5.82 29.16 6.82
N ASN A 262 -6.15 29.17 8.12
CA ASN A 262 -7.14 30.07 8.68
C ASN A 262 -6.45 31.16 9.52
N ARG A 263 -6.66 32.43 9.17
CA ARG A 263 -6.02 33.56 9.84
C ARG A 263 -7.00 34.25 10.79
N GLN A 264 -6.64 34.28 12.07
CA GLN A 264 -7.38 34.99 13.11
C GLN A 264 -6.44 35.98 13.83
N GLY A 265 -6.50 37.24 13.42
CA GLY A 265 -5.60 38.29 13.92
C GLY A 265 -4.15 38.05 13.52
N ASN A 266 -3.25 37.93 14.50
CA ASN A 266 -1.84 37.61 14.27
C ASN A 266 -1.57 36.09 14.24
N THR A 267 -2.50 35.29 14.76
CA THR A 267 -2.40 33.84 14.76
C THR A 267 -2.96 33.28 13.46
N THR A 268 -2.24 32.35 12.87
CA THR A 268 -2.68 31.57 11.72
C THR A 268 -2.67 30.10 12.12
N THR A 269 -3.81 29.45 12.00
CA THR A 269 -3.96 28.00 12.17
C THR A 269 -3.75 27.35 10.81
N ILE A 270 -2.79 26.43 10.75
CA ILE A 270 -2.53 25.62 9.57
C ILE A 270 -3.06 24.23 9.87
N ASP A 271 -4.11 23.86 9.17
CA ASP A 271 -4.70 22.53 9.23
C ASP A 271 -4.23 21.73 8.01
N SER A 272 -3.52 20.66 8.26
CA SER A 272 -2.97 19.78 7.24
C SER A 272 -3.60 18.40 7.34
N SER A 273 -3.90 17.76 6.21
CA SER A 273 -4.41 16.40 6.19
C SER A 273 -3.71 15.53 5.15
N LEU A 274 -3.54 14.25 5.48
CA LEU A 274 -3.09 13.21 4.56
C LEU A 274 -4.20 12.16 4.47
N VAL A 275 -4.79 12.03 3.29
CA VAL A 275 -6.00 11.23 3.04
C VAL A 275 -5.68 10.17 1.98
N PRO A 276 -6.10 8.91 2.14
CA PRO A 276 -5.92 7.89 1.11
C PRO A 276 -6.76 8.19 -0.15
N THR A 277 -6.43 7.53 -1.26
CA THR A 277 -7.15 7.65 -2.54
C THR A 277 -8.58 7.16 -2.51
N SER A 278 -8.91 6.24 -1.59
CA SER A 278 -10.28 5.84 -1.26
C SER A 278 -11.12 6.98 -0.67
N LEU A 279 -10.49 8.11 -0.34
CA LEU A 279 -11.10 9.26 0.35
C LEU A 279 -11.72 8.90 1.71
N SER A 280 -11.33 7.76 2.29
CA SER A 280 -11.68 7.40 3.67
C SER A 280 -10.98 8.31 4.66
N ALA A 281 -11.41 8.27 5.93
CA ALA A 281 -10.78 9.08 6.99
C ALA A 281 -9.26 8.86 7.03
N GLY A 282 -8.51 9.92 6.74
CA GLY A 282 -7.07 9.95 6.86
C GLY A 282 -6.62 10.52 8.21
N PHE A 283 -5.40 11.06 8.21
CA PHE A 283 -4.82 11.68 9.40
C PHE A 283 -4.78 13.22 9.24
N ARG A 284 -4.95 13.95 10.36
CA ARG A 284 -5.06 15.41 10.39
C ARG A 284 -4.16 16.00 11.48
N CYS A 285 -3.54 17.13 11.17
CA CYS A 285 -2.76 17.94 12.10
C CYS A 285 -3.24 19.38 12.06
N SER A 286 -3.28 20.01 13.23
CA SER A 286 -3.51 21.44 13.36
C SER A 286 -2.33 22.06 14.11
N VAL A 287 -1.76 23.12 13.56
CA VAL A 287 -0.70 23.88 14.21
C VAL A 287 -0.99 25.37 14.16
N ASN A 288 -0.81 26.04 15.30
CA ASN A 288 -0.93 27.48 15.40
C ASN A 288 0.44 28.14 15.23
N ARG A 289 0.50 29.16 14.37
CA ARG A 289 1.71 29.91 14.03
C ARG A 289 1.44 31.40 13.98
N THR A 290 2.49 32.20 14.09
CA THR A 290 2.39 33.62 13.76
C THR A 290 2.24 33.77 12.24
N SER A 291 1.50 34.78 11.79
CA SER A 291 1.28 35.00 10.35
C SER A 291 2.59 35.18 9.56
N SER A 292 3.66 35.63 10.21
CA SER A 292 5.00 35.77 9.63
C SER A 292 5.73 34.45 9.42
N GLU A 293 5.35 33.37 10.10
CA GLU A 293 6.00 32.05 10.03
C GLU A 293 5.36 31.08 9.04
N VAL A 294 4.21 31.45 8.47
CA VAL A 294 3.46 30.63 7.52
C VAL A 294 4.20 30.63 6.17
N PRO A 295 4.54 29.44 5.63
CA PRO A 295 5.22 29.34 4.34
C PRO A 295 4.29 29.76 3.20
N LEU A 296 4.85 30.35 2.14
CA LEU A 296 4.09 30.74 0.95
C LEU A 296 3.91 29.58 -0.02
N PHE A 297 4.90 28.68 -0.07
CA PHE A 297 4.88 27.44 -0.81
C PHE A 297 4.95 26.28 0.16
N ASN A 298 4.02 25.32 0.04
CA ASN A 298 4.02 24.09 0.82
C ASN A 298 3.52 22.95 -0.08
N LYS A 299 4.42 22.01 -0.44
CA LYS A 299 4.09 20.87 -1.30
C LYS A 299 4.71 19.60 -0.75
N LEU A 300 3.97 18.49 -0.80
CA LEU A 300 4.42 17.17 -0.36
C LEU A 300 4.63 16.25 -1.57
N VAL A 301 5.85 15.72 -1.68
CA VAL A 301 6.22 14.62 -2.58
C VAL A 301 6.41 13.35 -1.75
N ILE A 302 5.82 12.24 -2.19
CA ILE A 302 5.97 10.95 -1.52
C ILE A 302 6.72 10.00 -2.46
N VAL A 303 7.92 9.56 -2.05
CA VAL A 303 8.65 8.51 -2.73
C VAL A 303 8.30 7.17 -2.08
N ARG A 304 8.06 6.12 -2.87
CA ARG A 304 7.59 4.83 -2.36
C ARG A 304 8.12 3.62 -3.11
N ASN A 305 8.05 2.46 -2.48
CA ASN A 305 8.32 1.14 -3.05
C ASN A 305 9.72 1.08 -3.72
N GLN A 306 9.80 0.66 -4.98
CA GLN A 306 11.06 0.51 -5.72
C GLN A 306 11.90 1.78 -5.71
N ASP A 307 11.29 2.96 -5.91
CA ASP A 307 12.00 4.23 -5.88
C ASP A 307 12.61 4.51 -4.49
N TYR A 308 11.91 4.12 -3.42
CA TYR A 308 12.42 4.19 -2.06
C TYR A 308 13.62 3.26 -1.85
N CYS A 309 13.52 2.01 -2.31
CA CYS A 309 14.60 1.03 -2.21
C CYS A 309 15.84 1.47 -3.01
N MET A 310 15.68 2.07 -4.20
CA MET A 310 16.81 2.63 -4.96
C MET A 310 17.54 3.74 -4.20
N LEU A 311 16.81 4.60 -3.48
CA LEU A 311 17.42 5.64 -2.65
C LEU A 311 18.10 5.04 -1.41
N ARG A 312 17.54 3.97 -0.82
CA ARG A 312 18.05 3.29 0.37
C ARG A 312 19.31 2.49 0.07
N ASP A 313 19.25 1.66 -0.96
CA ASP A 313 20.23 0.60 -1.24
C ASP A 313 21.28 1.04 -2.27
N GLY A 314 21.00 2.09 -3.05
CA GLY A 314 21.93 2.69 -4.01
C GLY A 314 22.43 1.67 -5.02
N SER A 315 23.75 1.42 -5.04
CA SER A 315 24.38 0.44 -5.93
C SER A 315 24.01 -1.01 -5.63
N ASN A 316 23.53 -1.28 -4.43
CA ASN A 316 23.14 -2.62 -3.98
C ASN A 316 21.64 -2.90 -4.17
N TYR A 317 20.94 -2.01 -4.89
CA TYR A 317 19.51 -2.15 -5.13
C TYR A 317 19.19 -3.45 -5.87
N ASP A 318 18.30 -4.24 -5.27
CA ASP A 318 17.68 -5.42 -5.87
C ASP A 318 16.15 -5.21 -5.93
N ALA A 319 15.61 -5.31 -7.15
CA ALA A 319 14.19 -5.10 -7.39
C ALA A 319 13.32 -6.23 -6.80
N ASP A 320 13.82 -7.47 -6.80
CA ASP A 320 13.10 -8.64 -6.32
C ASP A 320 13.06 -8.65 -4.78
N GLU A 321 14.16 -8.31 -4.13
CA GLU A 321 14.22 -8.16 -2.67
C GLU A 321 13.28 -7.06 -2.18
N CYS A 322 13.30 -5.89 -2.83
CA CYS A 322 12.39 -4.79 -2.51
C CYS A 322 10.92 -5.18 -2.68
N ALA A 323 10.58 -5.92 -3.75
CA ALA A 323 9.22 -6.42 -3.96
C ALA A 323 8.81 -7.47 -2.92
N HIS A 324 9.74 -8.33 -2.50
CA HIS A 324 9.52 -9.33 -1.45
C HIS A 324 9.25 -8.67 -0.09
N GLU A 325 10.05 -7.69 0.31
CA GLU A 325 9.80 -6.88 1.52
C GLU A 325 8.38 -6.27 1.54
N GLN A 326 7.94 -5.70 0.42
CA GLN A 326 6.61 -5.10 0.29
C GLN A 326 5.49 -6.15 0.40
N ARG A 327 5.66 -7.33 -0.22
CA ARG A 327 4.68 -8.42 -0.09
C ARG A 327 4.58 -8.92 1.34
N LYS A 328 5.71 -9.04 2.03
CA LYS A 328 5.77 -9.42 3.44
C LYS A 328 5.06 -8.40 4.32
N PHE A 329 5.25 -7.10 4.07
CA PHE A 329 4.53 -6.04 4.78
C PHE A 329 3.01 -6.12 4.58
N LEU A 330 2.56 -6.36 3.36
CA LEU A 330 1.14 -6.49 3.05
C LEU A 330 0.51 -7.80 3.56
N GLY A 331 1.30 -8.70 4.16
CA GLY A 331 0.82 -10.03 4.55
C GLY A 331 0.36 -10.89 3.36
N LEU A 332 0.88 -10.58 2.16
CA LEU A 332 0.58 -11.32 0.92
C LEU A 332 1.49 -12.54 0.74
N GLU A 333 2.55 -12.64 1.55
CA GLU A 333 3.14 -13.94 1.80
C GLU A 333 2.18 -14.72 2.67
N SER A 334 1.64 -15.81 2.11
CA SER A 334 1.29 -16.93 2.97
C SER A 334 2.52 -17.17 3.83
N GLU A 335 2.41 -16.99 5.15
CA GLU A 335 3.38 -17.56 6.06
C GLU A 335 3.70 -18.95 5.54
N GLY A 336 4.98 -19.17 5.26
CA GLY A 336 5.50 -20.42 4.75
C GLY A 336 5.40 -21.53 5.79
N GLU A 337 4.20 -21.81 6.27
CA GLU A 337 3.65 -23.14 6.20
C GLU A 337 2.29 -22.96 5.54
N SER A 338 2.20 -23.28 4.24
CA SER A 338 0.94 -23.86 3.77
C SER A 338 0.56 -24.86 4.85
N ILE A 339 -0.52 -24.61 5.59
CA ILE A 339 -1.16 -25.63 6.40
C ILE A 339 -1.46 -26.68 5.34
N ASP A 340 -0.55 -27.63 5.23
CA ASP A 340 -0.49 -28.52 4.09
C ASP A 340 -1.64 -29.45 4.41
N ILE A 341 -2.83 -29.10 3.90
CA ILE A 341 -4.09 -29.73 4.25
C ILE A 341 -3.93 -31.23 4.09
N VAL A 342 -3.10 -31.65 3.14
CA VAL A 342 -2.67 -33.02 2.91
C VAL A 342 -1.87 -33.60 4.08
N LYS A 343 -0.87 -32.90 4.65
CA LYS A 343 -0.14 -33.35 5.84
C LYS A 343 -1.03 -33.43 7.07
N TRP A 344 -1.86 -32.42 7.33
CA TRP A 344 -2.77 -32.44 8.48
C TRP A 344 -3.85 -33.52 8.32
N LEU A 345 -4.38 -33.73 7.11
CA LEU A 345 -5.27 -34.84 6.79
C LEU A 345 -4.58 -36.20 7.03
N LEU A 346 -3.32 -36.34 6.61
CA LEU A 346 -2.53 -37.56 6.82
C LEU A 346 -2.29 -37.83 8.31
N VAL A 347 -1.93 -36.81 9.09
CA VAL A 347 -1.81 -36.91 10.56
C VAL A 347 -3.13 -37.33 11.19
N THR A 348 -4.25 -36.76 10.75
CA THR A 348 -5.58 -37.09 11.25
C THR A 348 -5.99 -38.52 10.91
N CYS A 349 -5.67 -38.99 9.69
CA CYS A 349 -5.87 -40.38 9.27
C CYS A 349 -5.05 -41.37 10.11
N ILE A 350 -3.79 -41.06 10.44
CA ILE A 350 -2.96 -41.91 11.30
C ILE A 350 -3.56 -42.02 12.70
N ILE A 351 -4.01 -40.91 13.28
CA ILE A 351 -4.65 -40.89 14.60
C ILE A 351 -5.93 -41.74 14.59
N MET A 352 -6.79 -41.56 13.57
CA MET A 352 -7.99 -42.37 13.40
C MET A 352 -7.69 -43.86 13.29
N PHE A 353 -6.66 -44.24 12.51
CA PHE A 353 -6.25 -45.63 12.37
C PHE A 353 -5.75 -46.22 13.70
N MET A 354 -4.98 -45.47 14.48
CA MET A 354 -4.53 -45.87 15.82
C MET A 354 -5.70 -46.06 16.79
N ILE A 355 -6.71 -45.19 16.74
CA ILE A 355 -7.93 -45.32 17.55
C ILE A 355 -8.71 -46.58 17.15
N ILE A 356 -8.82 -46.87 15.86
CA ILE A 356 -9.48 -48.09 15.36
C ILE A 356 -8.75 -49.34 15.87
N ILE A 357 -7.42 -49.37 15.80
CA ILE A 357 -6.62 -50.48 16.34
C ILE A 357 -6.85 -50.62 17.85
N LEU A 358 -6.82 -49.51 18.60
CA LEU A 358 -7.08 -49.52 20.04
C LEU A 358 -8.48 -50.03 20.36
N LEU A 359 -9.50 -49.66 19.58
CA LEU A 359 -10.86 -50.17 19.71
C LEU A 359 -10.92 -51.67 19.43
N PHE A 360 -10.23 -52.17 18.40
CA PHE A 360 -10.15 -53.61 18.14
C PHE A 360 -9.46 -54.38 19.27
N VAL A 361 -8.35 -53.86 19.79
CA VAL A 361 -7.66 -54.45 20.94
C VAL A 361 -8.55 -54.42 22.17
N TYR A 362 -9.28 -53.32 22.40
CA TYR A 362 -10.21 -53.19 23.51
C TYR A 362 -11.40 -54.15 23.40
N ILE A 363 -12.00 -54.30 22.21
CA ILE A 363 -13.09 -55.25 21.95
C ILE A 363 -12.57 -56.69 22.11
N TYR A 364 -11.38 -56.99 21.59
CA TYR A 364 -10.76 -58.31 21.76
C TYR A 364 -10.49 -58.59 23.24
N TRP A 365 -9.97 -57.61 23.97
CA TRP A 365 -9.73 -57.70 25.40
C TRP A 365 -11.03 -57.95 26.16
N LEU A 366 -12.09 -57.15 25.93
CA LEU A 366 -13.42 -57.35 26.50
C LEU A 366 -13.96 -58.74 26.19
N ARG A 367 -13.87 -59.20 24.94
CA ARG A 367 -14.32 -60.53 24.56
C ARG A 367 -13.53 -61.63 25.28
N SER A 368 -12.21 -61.47 25.40
CA SER A 368 -11.36 -62.44 26.10
C SER A 368 -11.67 -62.49 27.60
N THR A 369 -11.95 -61.35 28.25
CA THR A 369 -12.34 -61.32 29.66
C THR A 369 -13.73 -61.93 29.86
N PHE A 370 -14.71 -61.64 29.00
CA PHE A 370 -16.03 -62.27 29.07
C PHE A 370 -16.01 -63.78 28.79
N VAL A 371 -15.21 -64.25 27.82
CA VAL A 371 -15.04 -65.70 27.58
C VAL A 371 -14.31 -66.37 28.76
N SER A 372 -13.31 -65.71 29.34
CA SER A 372 -12.59 -66.26 30.50
C SER A 372 -13.43 -66.32 31.77
N ASP A 373 -14.41 -65.41 31.95
CA ASP A 373 -15.38 -65.46 33.05
C ASP A 373 -16.51 -66.47 32.80
N TYR A 374 -16.94 -66.65 31.54
CA TYR A 374 -17.93 -67.67 31.18
C TYR A 374 -17.38 -69.08 31.37
N ASP A 375 -16.15 -69.34 30.93
CA ASP A 375 -15.47 -70.64 31.12
C ASP A 375 -15.06 -70.90 32.59
N ARG A 376 -14.89 -69.86 33.42
CA ARG A 376 -14.63 -70.01 34.86
C ARG A 376 -15.88 -70.22 35.71
N THR A 377 -17.04 -69.77 35.26
CA THR A 377 -18.29 -69.87 36.03
C THR A 377 -19.12 -71.11 35.69
N HIS A 378 -18.86 -71.78 34.57
CA HIS A 378 -19.52 -73.03 34.18
C HIS A 378 -18.53 -74.12 33.74
N PRO A 379 -17.74 -74.70 34.67
CA PRO A 379 -17.06 -75.95 34.40
C PRO A 379 -18.12 -77.07 34.37
N ASN A 380 -18.36 -77.64 33.20
CA ASN A 380 -19.23 -78.79 32.97
C ASN A 380 -20.71 -78.62 33.29
N GLU A 381 -21.49 -78.15 32.32
CA GLU A 381 -22.80 -78.73 32.02
C GLU A 381 -23.22 -78.23 30.62
N TYR A 382 -23.83 -79.10 29.80
CA TYR A 382 -24.07 -78.96 28.35
C TYR A 382 -23.00 -79.50 27.39
N GLU A 383 -22.60 -80.75 27.62
CA GLU A 383 -22.74 -81.74 26.54
C GLU A 383 -24.20 -81.72 26.05
N THR A 384 -24.51 -80.92 25.03
CA THR A 384 -25.79 -80.98 24.31
C THR A 384 -25.53 -81.53 22.93
N GLU A 385 -25.69 -82.85 22.81
CA GLU A 385 -26.21 -83.71 21.73
C GLU A 385 -25.91 -83.43 20.24
N ALA A 386 -25.41 -82.27 19.83
CA ALA A 386 -25.01 -81.99 18.44
C ALA A 386 -23.62 -82.56 18.10
N SER A 387 -22.75 -82.78 19.09
CA SER A 387 -21.42 -83.39 18.89
C SER A 387 -21.48 -84.92 18.73
N LEU A 388 -22.59 -85.56 19.15
CA LEU A 388 -22.80 -87.01 18.99
C LEU A 388 -23.14 -87.40 17.54
N PHE A 389 -23.63 -86.46 16.72
CA PHE A 389 -23.92 -86.70 15.30
C PHE A 389 -22.71 -86.54 14.37
N VAL A 390 -21.71 -85.73 14.74
CA VAL A 390 -20.49 -85.53 13.93
C VAL A 390 -19.47 -86.65 14.15
N ALA A 391 -19.46 -87.28 15.33
CA ALA A 391 -18.54 -88.38 15.64
C ALA A 391 -18.91 -89.72 14.95
N LYS A 392 -20.13 -89.87 14.44
CA LYS A 392 -20.62 -91.11 13.80
C LYS A 392 -20.34 -91.22 12.29
N GLN A 393 -19.76 -90.18 11.66
CA GLN A 393 -19.49 -90.17 10.21
C GLN A 393 -18.01 -90.38 9.81
N ARG A 394 -17.09 -90.58 10.76
CA ARG A 394 -15.66 -90.79 10.46
C ARG A 394 -15.16 -92.23 10.60
N SER A 395 -16.06 -93.19 10.80
CA SER A 395 -15.73 -94.62 10.79
C SER A 395 -16.08 -95.27 9.45
N PHE A 396 -15.34 -94.97 8.39
CA PHE A 396 -15.08 -95.94 7.32
C PHE A 396 -13.63 -95.79 6.82
N PRO A 397 -12.94 -96.91 6.52
CA PRO A 397 -11.49 -96.92 6.32
C PRO A 397 -11.12 -96.54 4.90
N SER A 398 -9.95 -95.90 4.78
CA SER A 398 -9.16 -95.77 3.57
C SER A 398 -8.85 -97.14 2.96
N VAL A 399 -9.33 -97.48 1.76
CA VAL A 399 -8.62 -98.23 0.69
C VAL A 399 -9.45 -98.12 -0.62
N TYR A 400 -8.76 -97.97 -1.76
CA TYR A 400 -9.16 -98.07 -3.19
C TYR A 400 -9.16 -96.70 -3.91
N GLN A 401 -8.04 -96.31 -4.53
CA GLN A 401 -7.45 -96.75 -5.81
C GLN A 401 -7.60 -95.62 -6.84
N ASP A 402 -6.43 -95.05 -7.16
CA ASP A 402 -5.98 -94.34 -8.38
C ASP A 402 -6.65 -94.81 -9.71
N PRO A 403 -6.36 -94.21 -10.88
CA PRO A 403 -6.46 -92.83 -11.37
C PRO A 403 -7.34 -92.75 -12.67
N ALA A 404 -7.63 -91.55 -13.17
CA ALA A 404 -8.15 -91.26 -14.52
C ALA A 404 -9.59 -91.72 -14.91
N LEU A 405 -10.57 -90.81 -14.81
CA LEU A 405 -11.85 -90.73 -15.54
C LEU A 405 -12.59 -89.52 -14.92
N LEU A 406 -12.94 -88.40 -15.56
CA LEU A 406 -13.18 -88.08 -16.95
C LEU A 406 -12.82 -86.61 -17.19
N ASP A 407 -12.05 -86.41 -18.24
CA ASP A 407 -12.02 -85.25 -19.09
C ASP A 407 -13.33 -85.20 -19.89
N VAL A 408 -14.09 -84.10 -19.82
CA VAL A 408 -15.03 -83.71 -20.88
C VAL A 408 -14.99 -82.19 -21.01
N SER A 409 -14.14 -81.76 -21.94
CA SER A 409 -14.28 -80.55 -22.74
C SER A 409 -15.65 -80.47 -23.42
N VAL A 410 -16.31 -79.29 -23.41
CA VAL A 410 -17.04 -78.75 -24.58
C VAL A 410 -16.92 -77.22 -24.60
N ASP A 411 -16.04 -76.77 -25.49
CA ASP A 411 -16.05 -75.61 -26.40
C ASP A 411 -16.78 -74.28 -26.08
N ARG A 412 -15.93 -73.25 -26.01
CA ARG A 412 -15.84 -72.12 -26.96
C ARG A 412 -17.03 -71.87 -27.91
N TRP A 413 -17.61 -70.68 -27.75
CA TRP A 413 -17.83 -69.75 -28.86
C TRP A 413 -16.96 -68.51 -28.63
N ASN A 414 -15.72 -68.57 -29.15
CA ASN A 414 -14.94 -67.50 -29.79
C ASN A 414 -13.57 -68.05 -30.21
#